data_AF-A0A0F2M0H2-F1
#
_entry.id   AF-A0A0F2M0H2-F1
#
_cell.length_a   1.000
_cell.length_b   1.000
_cell.length_c   1.000
_cell.angle_alpha   90.00
_cell.angle_beta   90.00
_cell.angle_gamma   90.00
#
_symmetry.space_group_name_H-M   'P 1'
#
loop_
_entity.id
_entity.type
_entity.pdbx_description
1 polymer ?
#
loop_
_entity_poly.entity_id
_entity_poly.type
_entity_poly.pdbx_seq_one_letter_code
_entity_poly.pdbx_strand_id
1 'polypeptide(L)'
;MASRLARNAAGLARLRPALSTRPALPALATSVRMSSTTPSSSSSVPTEDPKAKASSILDALPGNSLISKSAILSSAAGLSIYALSNEYYVVNEETVVAFCLISVWAGLIKYGGPLYKSWAESQNEKIRGILNAARADHSQAVKTRIADVQQMSGVVDITKSLFAVSKETATLEAQAFELEQKTAIAAEAKSVLDSWVRYESQVKQRQQRELAESVIAKVKKELENPKSLQQILQQAVADVESTFLAPVLGDGMGSMAKGGRLLSSTPFRLL
;
A
#
# COMPACT_ATOMS: atom_id res chain seq x y z
N MET A 1 -11.57 7.94 -36.59
CA MET A 1 -10.52 7.53 -37.56
C MET A 1 -10.96 6.22 -38.19
N ALA A 2 -11.72 6.32 -39.28
CA ALA A 2 -12.27 5.19 -40.01
C ALA A 2 -11.34 4.81 -41.18
N SER A 3 -11.43 3.53 -41.55
CA SER A 3 -11.10 2.95 -42.86
C SER A 3 -9.64 2.56 -43.16
N ARG A 4 -9.51 1.28 -43.52
CA ARG A 4 -8.88 0.68 -44.73
C ARG A 4 -8.17 -0.63 -44.31
N LEU A 5 -8.76 -1.81 -44.46
CA LEU A 5 -9.01 -2.56 -45.70
C LEU A 5 -7.74 -2.71 -46.56
N ALA A 6 -7.02 -3.81 -46.36
CA ALA A 6 -6.08 -4.35 -47.32
C ALA A 6 -6.25 -5.88 -47.36
N ARG A 7 -7.04 -6.33 -48.34
CA ARG A 7 -7.08 -7.72 -48.81
C ARG A 7 -5.95 -7.87 -49.81
N ASN A 8 -4.94 -8.66 -49.52
CA ASN A 8 -3.99 -9.16 -50.51
C ASN A 8 -4.10 -10.68 -50.57
N ALA A 9 -4.82 -11.16 -51.59
CA ALA A 9 -4.82 -12.53 -52.06
C ALA A 9 -4.32 -12.52 -53.51
N ALA A 10 -3.07 -12.94 -53.70
CA ALA A 10 -2.43 -13.34 -54.95
C ALA A 10 -1.11 -13.98 -54.50
N GLY A 11 -0.90 -15.29 -54.61
CA GLY A 11 -0.77 -15.98 -55.88
C GLY A 11 0.72 -16.19 -56.15
N LEU A 12 1.31 -17.21 -55.53
CA LEU A 12 2.69 -17.61 -55.81
C LEU A 12 2.84 -19.14 -55.77
N ALA A 13 2.97 -19.68 -56.98
CA ALA A 13 3.89 -20.71 -57.41
C ALA A 13 3.93 -22.04 -56.62
N ARG A 14 3.36 -23.05 -57.28
CA ARG A 14 3.82 -24.45 -57.23
C ARG A 14 5.34 -24.50 -57.42
N LEU A 15 6.08 -25.01 -56.44
CA LEU A 15 7.40 -25.59 -56.67
C LEU A 15 7.52 -26.90 -55.88
N ARG A 16 7.55 -27.98 -56.67
CA ARG A 16 7.76 -29.38 -56.32
C ARG A 16 9.24 -29.68 -56.63
N PRO A 17 10.04 -30.22 -55.72
CA PRO A 17 11.25 -30.93 -56.10
C PRO A 17 10.94 -32.44 -56.19
N ALA A 18 11.12 -32.99 -57.38
CA ALA A 18 11.14 -34.42 -57.67
C ALA A 18 12.58 -34.84 -57.96
N LEU A 19 13.12 -35.79 -57.19
CA LEU A 19 14.32 -36.60 -57.47
C LEU A 19 14.30 -37.70 -56.39
N SER A 20 13.84 -38.94 -56.64
CA SER A 20 14.44 -40.03 -57.42
C SER A 20 15.89 -40.35 -57.02
N THR A 21 16.05 -41.32 -56.11
CA THR A 21 17.13 -42.31 -56.17
C THR A 21 16.68 -43.62 -55.50
N ARG A 22 16.83 -44.71 -56.25
CA ARG A 22 16.53 -46.11 -55.93
C ARG A 22 17.86 -46.80 -55.60
N PRO A 23 17.87 -47.80 -54.70
CA PRO A 23 18.35 -49.13 -55.11
C PRO A 23 17.46 -50.23 -54.49
N ALA A 24 16.92 -51.18 -55.25
CA ALA A 24 17.55 -52.40 -55.79
C ALA A 24 16.91 -53.60 -55.06
N LEU A 25 16.06 -54.31 -55.79
CA LEU A 25 15.47 -55.58 -55.40
C LEU A 25 16.51 -56.70 -55.63
N PRO A 26 16.48 -57.77 -54.83
CA PRO A 26 16.69 -59.10 -55.37
C PRO A 26 15.40 -59.91 -55.25
N ALA A 27 14.87 -60.32 -56.40
CA ALA A 27 13.96 -61.44 -56.51
C ALA A 27 14.78 -62.73 -56.43
N LEU A 28 14.39 -63.66 -55.56
CA LEU A 28 14.86 -65.05 -55.62
C LEU A 28 13.70 -65.98 -55.26
N ALA A 29 13.65 -67.05 -56.04
CA ALA A 29 12.51 -67.90 -56.29
C ALA A 29 12.10 -68.80 -55.11
N THR A 30 10.84 -69.22 -55.19
CA THR A 30 10.17 -70.39 -54.60
C THR A 30 11.04 -71.52 -54.04
N SER A 31 10.78 -71.87 -52.78
CA SER A 31 10.66 -73.27 -52.36
C SER A 31 9.58 -73.39 -51.28
N VAL A 32 8.41 -73.88 -51.66
CA VAL A 32 7.42 -74.46 -50.74
C VAL A 32 8.08 -75.69 -50.11
N ARG A 33 8.33 -75.65 -48.81
CA ARG A 33 8.65 -76.83 -48.02
C ARG A 33 7.66 -76.91 -46.87
N MET A 34 6.60 -77.68 -47.09
CA MET A 34 5.66 -78.09 -46.06
C MET A 34 6.41 -79.08 -45.16
N SER A 35 6.91 -78.59 -44.02
CA SER A 35 7.50 -79.42 -42.97
C SER A 35 6.87 -78.99 -41.64
N SER A 36 6.02 -79.86 -41.13
CA SER A 36 5.52 -79.85 -39.76
C SER A 36 6.69 -79.97 -38.79
N THR A 37 7.10 -78.86 -38.18
CA THR A 37 7.88 -78.81 -36.94
C THR A 37 7.87 -77.37 -36.44
N THR A 38 7.36 -77.20 -35.23
CA THR A 38 7.18 -75.95 -34.48
C THR A 38 8.50 -75.15 -34.41
N PRO A 39 8.54 -73.88 -34.87
CA PRO A 39 9.61 -72.96 -34.52
C PRO A 39 9.09 -71.94 -33.50
N SER A 40 9.47 -72.13 -32.25
CA SER A 40 9.46 -71.10 -31.23
C SER A 40 10.64 -70.15 -31.44
N SER A 41 10.39 -68.92 -31.92
CA SER A 41 11.25 -67.71 -31.87
C SER A 41 10.64 -66.64 -32.80
N SER A 42 10.56 -65.35 -32.53
CA SER A 42 10.91 -64.47 -31.42
C SER A 42 10.36 -63.10 -31.87
N SER A 43 9.22 -62.66 -31.34
CA SER A 43 8.70 -61.32 -31.64
C SER A 43 9.29 -60.33 -30.64
N SER A 44 9.95 -59.29 -31.15
CA SER A 44 10.47 -58.17 -30.37
C SER A 44 9.34 -57.20 -29.98
N VAL A 45 8.37 -57.70 -29.23
CA VAL A 45 7.39 -56.91 -28.46
C VAL A 45 7.83 -57.00 -27.01
N PRO A 46 7.78 -55.93 -26.18
CA PRO A 46 8.11 -56.04 -24.76
C PRO A 46 7.27 -57.16 -24.13
N THR A 47 7.90 -58.30 -23.82
CA THR A 47 7.24 -59.40 -23.12
C THR A 47 7.11 -58.96 -21.67
N GLU A 48 6.02 -58.28 -21.36
CA GLU A 48 5.59 -58.13 -19.97
C GLU A 48 5.41 -59.52 -19.34
N ASP A 49 5.72 -59.64 -18.05
CA ASP A 49 5.62 -60.91 -17.34
C ASP A 49 4.22 -61.52 -17.52
N PRO A 50 4.10 -62.78 -17.97
CA PRO A 50 2.80 -63.41 -18.22
C PRO A 50 1.93 -63.46 -16.96
N LYS A 51 2.57 -63.50 -15.79
CA LYS A 51 1.90 -63.40 -14.48
C LYS A 51 1.23 -62.02 -14.27
N ALA A 52 1.88 -60.94 -14.69
CA ALA A 52 1.38 -59.57 -14.56
C ALA A 52 0.22 -59.28 -15.53
N LYS A 53 0.25 -59.85 -16.75
CA LYS A 53 -0.89 -59.79 -17.67
C LYS A 53 -2.07 -60.61 -17.15
N ALA A 54 -1.83 -61.83 -16.67
CA ALA A 54 -2.88 -62.66 -16.09
C ALA A 54 -3.56 -61.98 -14.89
N SER A 55 -2.80 -61.31 -14.00
CA SER A 55 -3.37 -60.53 -12.91
C SER A 55 -4.20 -59.35 -13.41
N SER A 56 -3.74 -58.61 -14.43
CA SER A 56 -4.52 -57.49 -15.01
C SER A 56 -5.86 -57.94 -15.63
N ILE A 57 -5.91 -59.14 -16.20
CA ILE A 57 -7.14 -59.73 -16.74
C ILE A 57 -8.08 -60.14 -15.62
N LEU A 58 -7.54 -60.77 -14.55
CA LEU A 58 -8.30 -61.09 -13.35
C LEU A 58 -8.87 -59.83 -12.70
N ASP A 59 -8.10 -58.75 -12.64
CA ASP A 59 -8.52 -57.49 -12.02
C ASP A 59 -9.59 -56.76 -12.84
N ALA A 60 -9.58 -56.88 -14.17
CA ALA A 60 -10.59 -56.29 -15.06
C ALA A 60 -11.98 -56.97 -14.99
N LEU A 61 -12.07 -58.20 -14.45
CA LEU A 61 -13.34 -58.91 -14.28
C LEU A 61 -14.15 -58.34 -13.09
N PRO A 62 -15.47 -58.12 -13.25
CA PRO A 62 -16.32 -57.64 -12.18
C PRO A 62 -16.41 -58.68 -11.05
N GLY A 63 -16.20 -58.25 -9.81
CA GLY A 63 -16.27 -59.09 -8.61
C GLY A 63 -15.09 -58.87 -7.67
N ASN A 64 -15.37 -58.83 -6.36
CA ASN A 64 -14.37 -58.54 -5.32
C ASN A 64 -13.68 -59.80 -4.75
N SER A 65 -14.10 -61.00 -5.17
CA SER A 65 -13.63 -62.27 -4.62
C SER A 65 -12.93 -63.12 -5.69
N LEU A 66 -11.79 -63.73 -5.37
CA LEU A 66 -11.04 -64.63 -6.27
C LEU A 66 -11.88 -65.82 -6.76
N ILE A 67 -12.77 -66.32 -5.91
CA ILE A 67 -13.75 -67.37 -6.25
C ILE A 67 -14.71 -66.88 -7.33
N SER A 68 -15.19 -65.64 -7.26
CA SER A 68 -16.08 -65.08 -8.27
C SER A 68 -15.35 -64.84 -9.60
N LYS A 69 -14.12 -64.32 -9.58
CA LYS A 69 -13.31 -64.11 -10.79
C LYS A 69 -13.00 -65.43 -11.50
N SER A 70 -12.58 -66.45 -10.75
CA SER A 70 -12.32 -67.79 -11.29
C SER A 70 -13.60 -68.51 -11.73
N ALA A 71 -14.72 -68.35 -11.02
CA ALA A 71 -16.01 -68.91 -11.42
C ALA A 71 -16.54 -68.26 -12.71
N ILE A 72 -16.42 -66.94 -12.88
CA ILE A 72 -16.85 -66.26 -14.12
C ILE A 72 -16.00 -66.72 -15.29
N LEU A 73 -14.66 -66.76 -15.13
CA LEU A 73 -13.77 -67.19 -16.20
C LEU A 73 -13.98 -68.67 -16.55
N SER A 74 -14.09 -69.53 -15.55
CA SER A 74 -14.31 -70.98 -15.76
C SER A 74 -15.70 -71.29 -16.30
N SER A 75 -16.74 -70.56 -15.88
CA SER A 75 -18.09 -70.74 -16.42
C SER A 75 -18.20 -70.20 -17.85
N ALA A 76 -17.59 -69.06 -18.17
CA ALA A 76 -17.55 -68.55 -19.55
C ALA A 76 -16.79 -69.50 -20.49
N ALA A 77 -15.64 -70.02 -20.05
CA ALA A 77 -14.89 -71.03 -20.79
C ALA A 77 -15.68 -72.33 -20.95
N GLY A 78 -16.31 -72.82 -19.88
CA GLY A 78 -17.14 -74.03 -19.92
C GLY A 78 -18.36 -73.89 -20.83
N LEU A 79 -19.07 -72.76 -20.75
CA LEU A 79 -20.24 -72.48 -21.60
C LEU A 79 -19.86 -72.30 -23.07
N SER A 80 -18.73 -71.66 -23.38
CA SER A 80 -18.27 -71.51 -24.77
C SER A 80 -17.88 -72.85 -25.38
N ILE A 81 -17.17 -73.70 -24.65
CA ILE A 81 -16.83 -75.06 -25.11
C ILE A 81 -18.10 -75.90 -25.28
N TYR A 82 -19.04 -75.83 -24.33
CA TYR A 82 -20.31 -76.53 -24.41
C TYR A 82 -21.14 -76.08 -25.63
N ALA A 83 -21.22 -74.77 -25.89
CA ALA A 83 -21.96 -74.22 -27.01
C ALA A 83 -21.38 -74.63 -28.38
N LEU A 84 -20.05 -74.74 -28.47
CA LEU A 84 -19.36 -75.24 -29.66
C LEU A 84 -19.50 -76.76 -29.82
N SER A 85 -19.33 -77.51 -28.72
CA SER A 85 -19.34 -78.98 -28.74
C SER A 85 -20.72 -79.57 -29.04
N ASN A 86 -21.79 -78.90 -28.61
CA ASN A 86 -23.18 -79.33 -28.88
C ASN A 86 -23.80 -78.62 -30.07
N GLU A 87 -23.01 -77.92 -30.89
CA GLU A 87 -23.47 -77.20 -32.08
C GLU A 87 -24.58 -76.16 -31.80
N TYR A 88 -24.68 -75.70 -30.54
CA TYR A 88 -25.61 -74.64 -30.16
C TYR A 88 -25.24 -73.31 -30.85
N TYR A 89 -23.96 -73.14 -31.19
CA TYR A 89 -23.45 -72.08 -32.04
C TYR A 89 -23.00 -72.64 -33.40
N VAL A 90 -23.78 -72.39 -34.45
CA VAL A 90 -23.46 -72.78 -35.83
C VAL A 90 -22.62 -71.69 -36.49
N VAL A 91 -21.42 -72.05 -36.93
CA VAL A 91 -20.54 -71.11 -37.65
C VAL A 91 -21.05 -70.93 -39.08
N ASN A 92 -21.87 -69.91 -39.28
CA ASN A 92 -22.38 -69.49 -40.59
C ASN A 92 -21.70 -68.20 -41.09
N GLU A 93 -22.06 -67.72 -42.29
CA GLU A 93 -21.54 -66.49 -42.90
C GLU A 93 -21.66 -65.25 -42.00
N GLU A 94 -22.71 -65.16 -41.18
CA GLU A 94 -22.92 -64.07 -40.23
C GLU A 94 -21.85 -63.98 -39.13
N THR A 95 -21.14 -65.06 -38.84
CA THR A 95 -20.06 -65.07 -37.83
C THR A 95 -18.84 -64.26 -38.28
N VAL A 96 -18.58 -64.21 -39.59
CA VAL A 96 -17.53 -63.38 -40.18
C VAL A 96 -17.92 -61.89 -40.07
N VAL A 97 -19.20 -61.58 -40.28
CA VAL A 97 -19.74 -60.22 -40.10
C VAL A 97 -19.66 -59.80 -38.62
N ALA A 98 -20.05 -60.69 -37.70
CA ALA A 98 -19.96 -60.45 -36.26
C ALA A 98 -18.52 -60.20 -35.79
N PHE A 99 -17.57 -61.00 -36.26
CA PHE A 99 -16.16 -60.83 -35.96
C PHE A 99 -15.63 -59.46 -36.46
N CYS A 100 -15.98 -59.08 -37.69
CA CYS A 100 -15.61 -57.78 -38.25
C CYS A 100 -16.19 -56.63 -37.41
N LEU A 101 -17.48 -56.69 -37.06
CA LEU A 101 -18.13 -55.67 -36.23
C LEU A 101 -17.47 -55.55 -34.85
N ILE A 102 -17.22 -56.67 -34.17
CA ILE A 102 -16.55 -56.68 -32.86
C ILE A 102 -15.15 -56.08 -32.99
N SER A 103 -14.40 -56.40 -34.05
CA SER A 103 -13.06 -55.85 -34.27
C SER A 103 -13.06 -54.33 -34.47
N VAL A 104 -14.04 -53.79 -35.21
CA VAL A 104 -14.19 -52.35 -35.42
C VAL A 104 -14.58 -51.66 -34.12
N TRP A 105 -15.53 -52.19 -33.37
CA TRP A 105 -15.92 -51.65 -32.06
C TRP A 105 -14.78 -51.71 -31.05
N ALA A 106 -14.01 -52.80 -31.01
CA ALA A 106 -12.84 -52.92 -30.14
C ALA A 106 -11.78 -51.87 -30.50
N GLY A 107 -11.52 -51.65 -31.79
CA GLY A 107 -10.65 -50.56 -32.26
C GLY A 107 -11.17 -49.18 -31.86
N LEU A 108 -12.46 -48.92 -32.06
CA LEU A 108 -13.08 -47.63 -31.76
C LEU A 108 -13.09 -47.33 -30.25
N ILE A 109 -13.34 -48.32 -29.40
CA ILE A 109 -13.29 -48.15 -27.95
C ILE A 109 -11.84 -47.90 -27.50
N LYS A 110 -10.87 -48.63 -28.05
CA LYS A 110 -9.45 -48.50 -27.66
C LYS A 110 -8.86 -47.14 -28.04
N TYR A 111 -9.16 -46.64 -29.25
CA TYR A 111 -8.61 -45.37 -29.74
C TYR A 111 -9.53 -44.16 -29.50
N GLY A 112 -10.84 -44.35 -29.61
CA GLY A 112 -11.85 -43.31 -29.38
C GLY A 112 -12.14 -43.06 -27.89
N GLY A 113 -12.06 -44.09 -27.04
CA GLY A 113 -12.26 -43.97 -25.60
C GLY A 113 -11.37 -42.90 -24.92
N PRO A 114 -10.04 -42.91 -25.08
CA PRO A 114 -9.18 -41.89 -24.46
C PRO A 114 -9.40 -40.49 -25.04
N LEU A 115 -9.67 -40.39 -26.35
CA LEU A 115 -9.98 -39.11 -27.00
C LEU A 115 -11.28 -38.51 -26.45
N TYR A 116 -12.35 -39.30 -26.40
CA TYR A 116 -13.63 -38.85 -25.85
C TYR A 116 -13.51 -38.49 -24.37
N LYS A 117 -12.78 -39.30 -23.57
CA LYS A 117 -12.54 -39.01 -22.16
C LYS A 117 -11.83 -37.66 -21.97
N SER A 118 -10.76 -37.39 -22.72
CA SER A 118 -10.03 -36.11 -22.64
C SER A 118 -10.88 -34.91 -23.06
N TRP A 119 -11.73 -35.09 -24.09
CA TRP A 119 -12.67 -34.07 -24.53
C TRP A 119 -13.74 -33.80 -23.46
N ALA A 120 -14.32 -34.85 -22.88
CA ALA A 120 -15.33 -34.74 -21.84
C ALA A 120 -14.77 -34.09 -20.57
N GLU A 121 -13.57 -34.46 -20.15
CA GLU A 121 -12.89 -33.83 -19.02
C GLU A 121 -12.63 -32.34 -19.28
N SER A 122 -12.21 -31.97 -20.50
CA SER A 122 -12.02 -30.56 -20.87
C SER A 122 -13.31 -29.75 -20.81
N GLN A 123 -14.45 -30.32 -21.20
CA GLN A 123 -15.74 -29.64 -21.09
C GLN A 123 -16.18 -29.49 -19.63
N ASN A 124 -16.01 -30.54 -18.82
CA ASN A 124 -16.29 -30.48 -17.38
C ASN A 124 -15.44 -29.41 -16.69
N GLU A 125 -14.14 -29.35 -17.00
CA GLU A 125 -13.23 -28.37 -16.42
C GLU A 125 -13.59 -26.94 -16.83
N LYS A 126 -14.00 -26.71 -18.10
CA LYS A 126 -14.49 -25.39 -18.54
C LYS A 126 -15.74 -24.97 -17.77
N ILE A 127 -16.71 -25.88 -17.63
CA ILE A 127 -17.97 -25.59 -16.91
C ILE A 127 -17.67 -25.29 -15.44
N ARG A 128 -16.84 -26.11 -14.79
CA ARG A 128 -16.40 -25.90 -13.40
C ARG A 128 -15.63 -24.59 -13.24
N GLY A 129 -14.70 -24.30 -14.15
CA GLY A 129 -13.91 -23.08 -14.16
C GLY A 129 -14.77 -21.83 -14.26
N ILE A 130 -15.73 -21.80 -15.20
CA ILE A 130 -16.68 -20.68 -15.34
C ILE A 130 -17.54 -20.53 -14.08
N LEU A 131 -18.05 -21.63 -13.53
CA LEU A 131 -18.90 -21.59 -12.34
C LEU A 131 -18.14 -21.09 -11.09
N ASN A 132 -16.89 -21.53 -10.92
CA ASN A 132 -16.04 -21.09 -9.81
C ASN A 132 -15.60 -19.64 -9.98
N ALA A 133 -15.23 -19.22 -11.19
CA ALA A 133 -14.91 -17.83 -11.50
C ALA A 133 -16.12 -16.91 -11.28
N ALA A 134 -17.30 -17.29 -11.78
CA ALA A 134 -18.52 -16.51 -11.57
C ALA A 134 -18.89 -16.38 -10.09
N ARG A 135 -18.69 -17.43 -9.28
CA ARG A 135 -18.91 -17.37 -7.82
C ARG A 135 -17.89 -16.44 -7.16
N ALA A 136 -16.62 -16.49 -7.55
CA ALA A 136 -15.58 -15.60 -7.04
C ALA A 136 -15.89 -14.13 -7.41
N ASP A 137 -16.16 -13.85 -8.69
CA ASP A 137 -16.50 -12.53 -9.21
C ASP A 137 -17.75 -11.95 -8.54
N HIS A 138 -18.80 -12.76 -8.34
CA HIS A 138 -20.00 -12.32 -7.64
C HIS A 138 -19.69 -11.97 -6.18
N SER A 139 -18.93 -12.81 -5.48
CA SER A 139 -18.53 -12.54 -4.10
C SER A 139 -17.67 -11.28 -3.97
N GLN A 140 -16.80 -11.03 -4.95
CA GLN A 140 -15.93 -9.86 -4.99
C GLN A 140 -16.73 -8.60 -5.31
N ALA A 141 -17.64 -8.65 -6.29
CA ALA A 141 -18.54 -7.55 -6.60
C ALA A 141 -19.41 -7.16 -5.40
N VAL A 142 -19.95 -8.13 -4.67
CA VAL A 142 -20.71 -7.88 -3.44
C VAL A 142 -19.83 -7.24 -2.37
N LYS A 143 -18.60 -7.73 -2.17
CA LYS A 143 -17.64 -7.11 -1.23
C LYS A 143 -17.31 -5.67 -1.60
N THR A 144 -17.07 -5.37 -2.89
CA THR A 144 -16.84 -4.00 -3.37
C THR A 144 -18.04 -3.11 -3.08
N ARG A 145 -19.27 -3.58 -3.37
CA ARG A 145 -20.49 -2.83 -3.05
C ARG A 145 -20.65 -2.58 -1.56
N ILE A 146 -20.31 -3.55 -0.71
CA ILE A 146 -20.33 -3.36 0.76
C ILE A 146 -19.32 -2.29 1.18
N ALA A 147 -18.10 -2.30 0.63
CA ALA A 147 -17.09 -1.30 0.93
C ALA A 147 -17.53 0.12 0.50
N ASP A 148 -18.14 0.25 -0.68
CA ASP A 148 -18.68 1.52 -1.17
C ASP A 148 -19.80 2.04 -0.24
N VAL A 149 -20.74 1.17 0.14
CA VAL A 149 -21.85 1.53 1.05
C VAL A 149 -21.33 1.86 2.45
N GLN A 150 -20.29 1.17 2.91
CA GLN A 150 -19.66 1.44 4.21
C GLN A 150 -19.02 2.83 4.24
N GLN A 151 -18.40 3.30 3.16
CA GLN A 151 -17.91 4.67 3.08
C GLN A 151 -19.05 5.70 3.17
N MET A 152 -20.22 5.37 2.60
CA MET A 152 -21.40 6.25 2.69
C MET A 152 -21.99 6.33 4.11
N SER A 153 -21.75 5.33 4.97
CA SER A 153 -22.27 5.34 6.35
C SER A 153 -21.71 6.50 7.21
N GLY A 154 -20.49 6.97 6.92
CA GLY A 154 -19.87 8.08 7.65
C GLY A 154 -20.32 9.48 7.21
N VAL A 155 -21.06 9.61 6.10
CA VAL A 155 -21.42 10.92 5.52
C VAL A 155 -22.32 11.73 6.46
N VAL A 156 -23.16 11.07 7.26
CA VAL A 156 -24.02 11.75 8.24
C VAL A 156 -23.20 12.43 9.33
N ASP A 157 -22.19 11.75 9.86
CA ASP A 157 -21.34 12.30 10.91
C ASP A 157 -20.40 13.38 10.36
N ILE A 158 -19.87 13.20 9.14
CA ILE A 158 -19.11 14.24 8.43
C ILE A 158 -19.97 15.49 8.24
N THR A 159 -21.23 15.34 7.84
CA THR A 159 -22.15 16.48 7.65
C THR A 159 -22.41 17.20 8.98
N LYS A 160 -22.66 16.46 10.07
CA LYS A 160 -22.79 17.06 11.41
C LYS A 160 -21.52 17.79 11.83
N SER A 161 -20.34 17.22 11.57
CA SER A 161 -19.06 17.87 11.89
C SER A 161 -18.85 19.14 11.08
N LEU A 162 -19.28 19.17 9.80
CA LEU A 162 -19.19 20.37 8.97
C LEU A 162 -20.07 21.51 9.51
N PHE A 163 -21.29 21.18 9.97
CA PHE A 163 -22.16 22.17 10.63
C PHE A 163 -21.63 22.60 12.00
N ALA A 164 -21.03 21.70 12.77
CA ALA A 164 -20.40 22.03 14.04
C ALA A 164 -19.22 23.00 13.83
N VAL A 165 -18.32 22.69 12.90
CA VAL A 165 -17.19 23.57 12.54
C VAL A 165 -17.69 24.92 12.05
N SER A 166 -18.71 24.97 11.19
CA SER A 166 -19.30 26.25 10.74
C SER A 166 -19.82 27.09 11.90
N LYS A 167 -20.50 26.47 12.87
CA LYS A 167 -21.01 27.15 14.06
C LYS A 167 -19.87 27.62 14.99
N GLU A 168 -18.88 26.77 15.22
CA GLU A 168 -17.71 27.09 16.04
C GLU A 168 -16.92 28.25 15.44
N THR A 169 -16.67 28.23 14.12
CA THR A 169 -16.01 29.34 13.40
C THR A 169 -16.74 30.66 13.61
N ALA A 170 -18.07 30.69 13.40
CA ALA A 170 -18.86 31.92 13.59
C ALA A 170 -18.79 32.43 15.04
N THR A 171 -18.80 31.53 16.04
CA THR A 171 -18.66 31.93 17.45
C THR A 171 -17.27 32.45 17.80
N LEU A 172 -16.22 31.83 17.25
CA LEU A 172 -14.83 32.24 17.49
C LEU A 172 -14.53 33.56 16.79
N GLU A 173 -15.04 33.78 15.58
CA GLU A 173 -14.94 35.07 14.89
C GLU A 173 -15.61 36.18 15.70
N ALA A 174 -16.83 35.97 16.20
CA ALA A 174 -17.51 36.95 17.03
C ALA A 174 -16.72 37.28 18.32
N GLN A 175 -16.19 36.26 19.02
CA GLN A 175 -15.36 36.46 20.21
C GLN A 175 -14.05 37.19 19.88
N ALA A 176 -13.42 36.86 18.76
CA ALA A 176 -12.22 37.54 18.29
C ALA A 176 -12.50 39.03 18.00
N PHE A 177 -13.61 39.35 17.33
CA PHE A 177 -14.02 40.74 17.09
C PHE A 177 -14.29 41.52 18.38
N GLU A 178 -14.97 40.93 19.36
CA GLU A 178 -15.19 41.59 20.65
C GLU A 178 -13.89 41.86 21.41
N LEU A 179 -12.97 40.89 21.42
CA LEU A 179 -11.67 41.03 22.06
C LEU A 179 -10.83 42.09 21.34
N GLU A 180 -10.82 42.09 20.01
CA GLU A 180 -10.13 43.09 19.21
C GLU A 180 -10.65 44.50 19.52
N GLN A 181 -11.97 44.71 19.53
CA GLN A 181 -12.58 45.99 19.89
C GLN A 181 -12.20 46.44 21.31
N LYS A 182 -12.25 45.53 22.30
CA LYS A 182 -11.84 45.84 23.68
C LYS A 182 -10.36 46.24 23.76
N THR A 183 -9.49 45.55 23.04
CA THR A 183 -8.05 45.86 23.01
C THR A 183 -7.76 47.16 22.26
N ALA A 184 -8.48 47.44 21.17
CA ALA A 184 -8.35 48.69 20.42
C ALA A 184 -8.74 49.89 21.28
N ILE A 185 -9.90 49.84 21.96
CA ILE A 185 -10.33 50.90 22.87
C ILE A 185 -9.34 51.07 24.04
N ALA A 186 -8.85 49.97 24.62
CA ALA A 186 -7.85 50.04 25.67
C ALA A 186 -6.53 50.66 25.20
N ALA A 187 -6.11 50.37 23.96
CA ALA A 187 -4.92 50.96 23.35
C ALA A 187 -5.10 52.46 23.07
N GLU A 188 -6.26 52.88 22.56
CA GLU A 188 -6.59 54.29 22.35
C GLU A 188 -6.61 55.06 23.68
N ALA A 189 -7.28 54.52 24.69
CA ALA A 189 -7.34 55.13 26.02
C ALA A 189 -5.94 55.27 26.65
N LYS A 190 -5.09 54.24 26.49
CA LYS A 190 -3.69 54.30 26.92
C LYS A 190 -2.90 55.36 26.16
N SER A 191 -3.05 55.44 24.84
CA SER A 191 -2.38 56.45 24.02
C SER A 191 -2.76 57.87 24.45
N VAL A 192 -4.04 58.11 24.74
CA VAL A 192 -4.51 59.39 25.28
C VAL A 192 -3.84 59.65 26.63
N LEU A 193 -3.86 58.70 27.57
CA LEU A 193 -3.24 58.87 28.88
C LEU A 193 -1.72 59.12 28.80
N ASP A 194 -1.01 58.38 27.95
CA ASP A 194 0.42 58.57 27.70
C ASP A 194 0.71 59.96 27.12
N SER A 195 -0.18 60.48 26.26
CA SER A 195 -0.07 61.85 25.74
C SER A 195 -0.24 62.92 26.83
N TRP A 196 -1.17 62.71 27.78
CA TRP A 196 -1.35 63.59 28.94
C TRP A 196 -0.14 63.55 29.87
N VAL A 197 0.37 62.37 30.20
CA VAL A 197 1.57 62.20 31.04
C VAL A 197 2.79 62.86 30.37
N ARG A 198 2.94 62.69 29.05
CA ARG A 198 4.01 63.34 28.30
C ARG A 198 3.86 64.86 28.30
N TYR A 199 2.64 65.38 28.16
CA TYR A 199 2.36 66.81 28.26
C TYR A 199 2.69 67.35 29.64
N GLU A 200 2.24 66.68 30.71
CA GLU A 200 2.52 67.06 32.10
C GLU A 200 4.03 67.04 32.40
N SER A 201 4.75 66.02 31.95
CA SER A 201 6.21 65.94 32.08
C SER A 201 6.90 67.10 31.36
N GLN A 202 6.47 67.44 30.14
CA GLN A 202 7.01 68.59 29.40
C GLN A 202 6.72 69.92 30.10
N VAL A 203 5.51 70.12 30.63
CA VAL A 203 5.15 71.33 31.38
C VAL A 203 5.99 71.45 32.64
N LYS A 204 6.14 70.37 33.42
CA LYS A 204 7.00 70.35 34.62
C LYS A 204 8.45 70.68 34.27
N GLN A 205 8.99 70.11 33.19
CA GLN A 205 10.36 70.42 32.73
C GLN A 205 10.51 71.88 32.30
N ARG A 206 9.51 72.46 31.60
CA ARG A 206 9.52 73.89 31.23
C ARG A 206 9.45 74.79 32.46
N GLN A 207 8.55 74.52 33.39
CA GLN A 207 8.44 75.26 34.65
C GLN A 207 9.75 75.18 35.46
N GLN A 208 10.36 74.00 35.56
CA GLN A 208 11.67 73.85 36.23
C GLN A 208 12.77 74.65 35.54
N ARG A 209 12.79 74.71 34.20
CA ARG A 209 13.73 75.56 33.46
C ARG A 209 13.48 77.05 33.68
N GLU A 210 12.23 77.51 33.55
CA GLU A 210 11.86 78.92 33.78
C GLU A 210 12.16 79.36 35.22
N LEU A 211 11.85 78.51 36.20
CA LEU A 211 12.20 78.75 37.60
C LEU A 211 13.72 78.80 37.80
N ALA A 212 14.47 77.84 37.25
CA ALA A 212 15.94 77.83 37.32
C ALA A 212 16.55 79.08 36.66
N GLU A 213 16.09 79.48 35.47
CA GLU A 213 16.53 80.70 34.79
C GLU A 213 16.20 81.95 35.60
N SER A 214 15.01 82.03 36.19
CA SER A 214 14.62 83.16 37.04
C SER A 214 15.44 83.25 38.33
N VAL A 215 15.77 82.11 38.95
CA VAL A 215 16.64 82.05 40.14
C VAL A 215 18.07 82.40 39.78
N ILE A 216 18.61 81.85 38.68
CA ILE A 216 19.95 82.19 38.19
C ILE A 216 20.04 83.70 37.86
N ALA A 217 19.02 84.27 37.22
CA ALA A 217 18.98 85.70 36.92
C ALA A 217 18.90 86.56 38.20
N LYS A 218 18.09 86.16 39.19
CA LYS A 218 18.04 86.82 40.51
C LYS A 218 19.37 86.74 41.24
N VAL A 219 20.01 85.57 41.29
CA VAL A 219 21.34 85.38 41.92
C VAL A 219 22.41 86.22 41.21
N LYS A 220 22.45 86.23 39.87
CA LYS A 220 23.36 87.10 39.11
C LYS A 220 23.15 88.59 39.43
N LYS A 221 21.90 89.04 39.50
CA LYS A 221 21.55 90.42 39.88
C LYS A 221 21.89 90.74 41.33
N GLU A 222 21.75 89.78 42.25
CA GLU A 222 22.20 89.92 43.63
C GLU A 222 23.72 89.99 43.73
N LEU A 223 24.48 89.26 42.90
CA LEU A 223 25.94 89.31 42.85
C LEU A 223 26.50 90.63 42.29
N GLU A 224 25.74 91.37 41.49
CA GLU A 224 26.13 92.71 41.01
C GLU A 224 25.95 93.82 42.07
N ASN A 225 25.23 93.55 43.16
CA ASN A 225 25.06 94.54 44.22
C ASN A 225 26.34 94.68 45.06
N PRO A 226 26.86 95.89 45.32
CA PRO A 226 28.11 96.09 46.06
C PRO A 226 28.06 95.60 47.52
N LYS A 227 26.86 95.45 48.11
CA LYS A 227 26.66 94.95 49.48
C LYS A 227 26.88 93.44 49.61
N SER A 228 26.47 92.65 48.61
CA SER A 228 26.66 91.19 48.61
C SER A 228 28.10 90.84 48.27
N LEU A 229 28.76 91.57 47.35
CA LEU A 229 30.19 91.47 47.09
C LEU A 229 31.01 91.71 48.36
N GLN A 230 30.67 92.72 49.17
CA GLN A 230 31.34 92.98 50.45
C GLN A 230 31.07 91.88 51.48
N GLN A 231 29.85 91.36 51.58
CA GLN A 231 29.52 90.24 52.47
C GLN A 231 30.20 88.93 52.05
N ILE A 232 30.28 88.63 50.75
CA ILE A 232 31.01 87.45 50.22
C ILE A 232 32.51 87.62 50.46
N LEU A 233 33.07 88.83 50.32
CA LEU A 233 34.49 89.08 50.59
C LEU A 233 34.81 88.96 52.08
N GLN A 234 33.91 89.43 52.96
CA GLN A 234 34.03 89.23 54.41
C GLN A 234 33.85 87.76 54.81
N GLN A 235 32.90 87.03 54.22
CA GLN A 235 32.70 85.61 54.47
C GLN A 235 33.85 84.76 53.93
N ALA A 236 34.40 85.10 52.76
CA ALA A 236 35.57 84.44 52.20
C ALA A 236 36.83 84.70 53.06
N VAL A 237 36.97 85.89 53.64
CA VAL A 237 38.05 86.18 54.63
C VAL A 237 37.82 85.38 55.92
N ALA A 238 36.58 85.31 56.42
CA ALA A 238 36.24 84.50 57.61
C ALA A 238 36.43 82.99 57.39
N ASP A 239 36.10 82.47 56.21
CA ASP A 239 36.28 81.06 55.85
C ASP A 239 37.77 80.72 55.68
N VAL A 240 38.58 81.63 55.11
CA VAL A 240 40.05 81.48 55.08
C VAL A 240 40.63 81.55 56.49
N GLU A 241 40.19 82.48 57.32
CA GLU A 241 40.62 82.60 58.71
C GLU A 241 40.23 81.36 59.53
N SER A 242 39.04 80.79 59.35
CA SER A 242 38.64 79.54 60.03
C SER A 242 39.40 78.30 59.55
N THR A 243 39.75 78.24 58.26
CA THR A 243 40.56 77.14 57.70
C THR A 243 42.04 77.24 58.13
N PHE A 244 42.53 78.46 58.38
CA PHE A 244 43.91 78.71 58.83
C PHE A 244 44.08 78.73 60.36
N LEU A 245 43.01 79.03 61.12
CA LEU A 245 43.00 79.04 62.59
C LEU A 245 42.53 77.72 63.23
N ALA A 246 42.19 76.70 62.45
CA ALA A 246 42.02 75.33 62.97
C ALA A 246 43.41 74.69 63.18
N PRO A 247 43.90 74.52 64.42
CA PRO A 247 45.17 73.87 64.68
C PRO A 247 45.04 72.35 64.55
N VAL A 248 46.11 71.75 64.03
CA VAL A 248 46.40 70.32 64.03
C VAL A 248 46.40 69.77 65.46
N LEU A 249 45.30 69.14 65.88
CA LEU A 249 45.15 68.16 66.97
C LEU A 249 43.94 67.30 66.55
N GLY A 250 44.07 66.02 66.19
CA GLY A 250 44.46 64.94 67.07
C GLY A 250 43.24 64.06 67.35
N ASP A 251 43.27 62.83 66.83
CA ASP A 251 42.57 61.62 67.25
C ASP A 251 41.02 61.53 67.30
N GLY A 252 40.53 60.39 66.78
CA GLY A 252 39.55 59.60 67.50
C GLY A 252 38.21 59.33 66.82
N MET A 253 38.08 58.09 66.32
CA MET A 253 36.88 57.24 66.37
C MET A 253 35.58 57.69 65.68
N GLY A 254 35.12 56.88 64.70
CA GLY A 254 33.69 56.81 64.41
C GLY A 254 33.25 56.27 63.06
N SER A 255 33.41 54.95 62.86
CA SER A 255 32.48 54.09 62.10
C SER A 255 32.10 54.49 60.65
N MET A 256 32.70 53.83 59.66
CA MET A 256 32.02 53.50 58.38
C MET A 256 32.83 52.48 57.57
N ALA A 257 32.38 51.22 57.54
CA ALA A 257 32.58 50.31 56.39
C ALA A 257 31.89 48.95 56.62
N LYS A 258 30.65 48.79 56.14
CA LYS A 258 30.19 47.59 55.39
C LYS A 258 28.77 47.81 54.89
N GLY A 259 28.62 47.92 53.58
CA GLY A 259 27.34 48.05 52.91
C GLY A 259 27.49 48.20 51.40
N GLY A 260 28.31 47.36 50.78
CA GLY A 260 28.40 47.30 49.33
C GLY A 260 27.10 46.79 48.72
N ARG A 261 26.49 47.61 47.84
CA ARG A 261 25.64 47.13 46.75
C ARG A 261 25.47 48.23 45.69
N LEU A 262 26.45 48.32 44.80
CA LEU A 262 26.26 48.91 43.47
C LEU A 262 26.12 47.77 42.46
N LEU A 263 25.00 47.82 41.74
CA LEU A 263 24.88 47.64 40.30
C LEU A 263 25.49 46.37 39.68
N SER A 264 24.62 45.49 39.18
CA SER A 264 24.43 45.25 37.74
C SER A 264 23.95 43.83 37.50
N SER A 265 22.81 43.70 36.83
CA SER A 265 22.50 42.64 35.83
C SER A 265 20.99 42.60 35.61
N THR A 266 20.57 43.08 34.44
CA THR A 266 19.46 42.57 33.60
C THR A 266 18.01 42.56 34.15
N PRO A 267 17.06 43.02 33.32
CA PRO A 267 15.94 42.14 33.02
C PRO A 267 15.72 42.10 31.49
N PHE A 268 16.14 41.01 30.88
CA PHE A 268 15.57 40.57 29.60
C PHE A 268 15.02 39.17 29.83
N ARG A 269 13.73 39.11 30.20
CA ARG A 269 12.95 37.88 30.14
C ARG A 269 11.69 38.20 29.35
N LEU A 270 11.78 37.81 28.08
CA LEU A 270 10.71 37.67 27.13
C LEU A 270 9.60 36.74 27.67
N LEU A 271 8.39 36.98 27.14
CA LEU A 271 7.40 35.96 26.84
C LEU A 271 7.99 34.84 25.98
#